data_AF-A0A1R1LQA1-F1
#
_entry.id   AF-A0A1R1LQA1-F1
#
_cell.length_a   1.000
_cell.length_b   1.000
_cell.length_c   1.000
_cell.angle_alpha   90.00
_cell.angle_beta   90.00
_cell.angle_gamma   90.00
#
_symmetry.space_group_name_H-M   'P 1'
#
loop_
_entity.id
_entity.type
_entity.pdbx_description
1 polymer ?
#
loop_
_entity_poly.entity_id
_entity_poly.type
_entity_poly.pdbx_seq_one_letter_code
_entity_poly.pdbx_strand_id
1 'polypeptide(L)'
;MADRLPVEGPHRVTLTGSLESVTIQPIDAPPFYEAVLDDEAGHRVHLIWHGQRRVPGVDAGVTLRVEGTLSEQGHRAVMFDPRYEILGAGVEG
;
A
#
# COMPACT_ATOMS: atom_id res chain seq x y z
N MET A 1 -13.47 13.19 1.99
CA MET A 1 -14.01 12.96 0.62
C MET A 1 -13.01 13.58 -0.35
N ALA A 2 -11.93 12.87 -0.64
CA ALA A 2 -10.89 13.18 -1.61
C ALA A 2 -10.14 11.84 -1.77
N ASP A 3 -10.53 10.99 -2.70
CA ASP A 3 -10.41 11.03 -4.17
C ASP A 3 -9.11 10.36 -4.57
N ARG A 4 -9.26 9.10 -5.00
CA ARG A 4 -8.20 8.21 -5.47
C ARG A 4 -7.26 8.91 -6.45
N LEU A 5 -6.06 8.39 -6.64
CA LEU A 5 -5.30 8.69 -7.84
C LEU A 5 -6.13 8.32 -9.09
N PRO A 6 -6.36 9.25 -10.04
CA PRO A 6 -7.04 8.91 -11.29
C PRO A 6 -6.17 7.92 -12.07
N VAL A 7 -6.73 6.72 -12.30
CA VAL A 7 -6.06 5.64 -13.01
C VAL A 7 -6.75 5.42 -14.36
N GLU A 8 -6.18 5.98 -15.42
CA GLU A 8 -6.68 5.83 -16.80
C GLU A 8 -6.31 4.46 -17.42
N GLY A 9 -5.71 3.58 -16.62
CA GLY A 9 -5.16 2.27 -16.98
C GLY A 9 -4.00 1.91 -16.06
N PRO A 10 -3.46 0.67 -16.13
CA PRO A 10 -2.28 0.29 -15.36
C PRO A 10 -1.07 1.14 -15.77
N HIS A 11 -0.55 1.95 -14.85
CA HIS A 11 0.62 2.79 -15.11
C HIS A 11 1.62 2.72 -13.95
N ARG A 12 2.91 2.80 -14.28
CA ARG A 12 3.98 2.74 -13.29
C ARG A 12 4.13 4.09 -12.60
N VAL A 13 4.10 4.07 -11.28
CA VAL A 13 4.28 5.27 -10.45
C VAL A 13 5.19 4.97 -9.27
N THR A 14 5.72 6.04 -8.69
CA THR A 14 6.39 6.03 -7.39
C THR A 14 5.61 6.92 -6.45
N LEU A 15 5.26 6.40 -5.28
CA LEU A 15 4.53 7.13 -4.23
C LEU A 15 5.33 7.10 -2.94
N THR A 16 5.17 8.13 -2.12
CA THR A 16 5.78 8.18 -0.79
C THR A 16 4.70 8.53 0.21
N GLY A 17 4.57 7.73 1.25
CA GLY A 17 3.45 7.90 2.17
C GLY A 17 3.57 7.08 3.43
N SER A 18 2.64 7.31 4.34
CA SER A 18 2.57 6.60 5.61
C SER A 18 1.56 5.46 5.51
N LEU A 19 1.90 4.30 6.06
CA LEU A 19 0.97 3.19 6.13
C LEU A 19 -0.10 3.48 7.20
N GLU A 20 -1.34 3.67 6.76
CA GLU A 20 -2.49 3.89 7.63
C GLU A 20 -2.86 2.62 8.39
N SER A 21 -2.86 1.48 7.69
CA SER A 21 -3.28 0.19 8.25
C SER A 21 -2.70 -0.98 7.47
N VAL A 22 -2.65 -2.14 8.13
CA VAL A 22 -2.27 -3.42 7.52
C VAL A 22 -3.33 -4.48 7.84
N THR A 23 -3.73 -5.25 6.84
CA THR A 23 -4.70 -6.34 6.95
C THR A 23 -3.95 -7.67 7.00
N ILE A 24 -4.09 -8.39 8.12
CA ILE A 24 -3.53 -9.73 8.30
C ILE A 24 -4.65 -10.75 8.10
N GLN A 25 -4.48 -11.65 7.13
CA GLN A 25 -5.45 -12.72 6.89
C GLN A 25 -5.39 -13.81 7.98
N PRO A 26 -6.54 -14.41 8.33
CA PRO A 26 -6.57 -15.56 9.23
C PRO A 26 -5.77 -16.75 8.67
N ILE A 27 -5.37 -17.67 9.54
CA ILE A 27 -4.45 -18.76 9.16
C ILE A 27 -5.04 -19.68 8.08
N ASP A 28 -6.36 -19.85 8.05
CA ASP A 28 -7.07 -20.76 7.14
C ASP A 28 -7.46 -20.10 5.80
N ALA A 29 -7.27 -18.79 5.65
CA ALA A 29 -7.56 -18.08 4.41
C ALA A 29 -6.35 -18.09 3.45
N PRO A 30 -6.60 -17.94 2.12
CA PRO A 30 -5.53 -17.71 1.15
C PRO A 30 -4.63 -16.56 1.60
N PRO A 31 -3.29 -16.78 1.67
CA PRO A 31 -2.38 -15.77 2.21
C PRO A 31 -2.26 -14.59 1.25
N PHE A 32 -2.65 -13.40 1.73
CA PHE A 32 -2.22 -12.13 1.18
C PHE A 32 -1.96 -11.15 2.33
N TYR A 33 -1.06 -10.21 2.06
CA TYR A 33 -0.79 -9.09 2.95
C TYR A 33 -1.25 -7.83 2.23
N GLU A 34 -2.18 -7.09 2.84
CA GLU A 34 -2.64 -5.81 2.33
C GLU A 34 -2.19 -4.70 3.28
N ALA A 35 -1.66 -3.61 2.73
CA ALA A 35 -1.41 -2.39 3.45
C ALA A 35 -2.09 -1.20 2.73
N VAL A 36 -2.57 -0.23 3.50
CA VAL A 36 -3.12 1.01 2.96
C VAL A 36 -2.08 2.11 3.16
N LEU A 37 -1.59 2.66 2.05
CA LEU A 37 -0.69 3.81 2.05
C LEU A 37 -1.50 5.08 1.80
N ASP A 38 -1.31 6.06 2.68
CA ASP A 38 -1.74 7.44 2.49
C ASP A 38 -0.54 8.24 1.99
N ASP A 39 -0.60 8.67 0.73
CA ASP A 39 0.41 9.54 0.14
C ASP A 39 0.26 10.98 0.67
N GLU A 40 1.31 11.80 0.55
CA GLU A 40 1.31 13.20 0.99
C GLU A 40 0.17 14.05 0.38
N ALA A 41 -0.38 13.66 -0.77
CA ALA A 41 -1.55 14.29 -1.39
C ALA A 41 -2.90 13.88 -0.77
N GLY A 42 -2.92 12.98 0.22
CA GLY A 42 -4.13 12.41 0.84
C GLY A 42 -4.80 11.32 -0.02
N HIS A 43 -4.05 10.73 -0.94
CA HIS A 43 -4.53 9.67 -1.81
C HIS A 43 -4.27 8.30 -1.18
N ARG A 44 -5.32 7.47 -1.10
CA ARG A 44 -5.22 6.13 -0.55
C ARG A 44 -4.91 5.09 -1.62
N VAL A 45 -3.86 4.30 -1.40
CA VAL A 45 -3.43 3.22 -2.29
C VAL A 45 -3.31 1.92 -1.50
N HIS A 46 -3.94 0.87 -2.03
CA HIS A 46 -3.85 -0.48 -1.47
C HIS A 46 -2.62 -1.19 -2.07
N LEU A 47 -1.72 -1.61 -1.20
CA LEU A 47 -0.55 -2.41 -1.56
C LEU A 47 -0.85 -3.86 -1.21
N ILE A 48 -0.82 -4.75 -2.20
CA ILE A 48 -1.17 -6.16 -2.02
C ILE A 48 0.02 -7.03 -2.38
N TRP A 49 0.47 -7.85 -1.43
CA TRP A 49 1.46 -8.90 -1.65
C TRP A 49 0.80 -10.27 -1.53
N HIS A 50 0.70 -10.98 -2.63
CA HIS A 50 0.11 -12.32 -2.66
C HIS A 50 1.07 -13.35 -2.07
N GLY A 51 0.54 -14.37 -1.40
CA GLY A 51 1.36 -15.44 -0.81
C GLY A 51 2.08 -15.03 0.48
N GLN A 52 2.14 -13.74 0.80
CA GLN A 52 2.77 -13.22 2.01
C GLN A 52 1.77 -13.12 3.15
N ARG A 53 2.19 -13.53 4.36
CA ARG A 53 1.43 -13.30 5.61
C ARG A 53 1.94 -12.08 6.38
N ARG A 54 3.19 -11.70 6.15
CA ARG A 54 3.85 -10.53 6.71
C ARG A 54 4.86 -10.03 5.68
N VAL A 55 5.01 -8.72 5.58
CA VAL A 55 6.03 -8.09 4.76
C VAL A 55 6.95 -7.29 5.69
N PRO A 56 8.27 -7.59 5.73
CA PRO A 56 9.17 -6.97 6.70
C PRO A 56 9.18 -5.45 6.64
N GLY A 57 8.92 -4.80 7.78
CA GLY A 57 8.95 -3.34 7.92
C GLY A 57 7.80 -2.61 7.21
N VAL A 58 6.82 -3.33 6.68
CA VAL A 58 5.54 -2.78 6.20
C VAL A 58 4.56 -2.94 7.35
N ASP A 59 4.54 -1.98 8.27
CA ASP A 59 3.67 -1.98 9.45
C ASP A 59 2.95 -0.64 9.56
N ALA A 60 1.82 -0.59 10.27
CA ALA A 60 1.07 0.65 10.41
C ALA A 60 1.94 1.75 11.07
N GLY A 61 1.84 2.98 10.56
CA GLY A 61 2.66 4.11 10.97
C GLY A 61 4.03 4.20 10.29
N VAL A 62 4.47 3.19 9.54
CA VAL A 62 5.75 3.28 8.81
C VAL A 62 5.60 4.12 7.54
N THR A 63 6.57 5.01 7.30
CA THR A 63 6.68 5.75 6.04
C THR A 63 7.47 4.93 5.03
N LEU A 64 6.86 4.68 3.87
CA LEU A 64 7.45 3.92 2.78
C LEU A 64 7.49 4.75 1.49
N ARG A 65 8.52 4.48 0.68
CA ARG A 65 8.50 4.77 -0.75
C ARG A 65 8.12 3.49 -1.48
N VAL A 66 7.08 3.55 -2.31
CA VAL A 66 6.62 2.40 -3.10
C VAL A 66 6.70 2.70 -4.58
N GLU A 67 7.10 1.70 -5.35
CA GLU A 67 7.19 1.77 -6.81
C GLU A 67 6.52 0.54 -7.41
N GLY A 68 5.56 0.77 -8.29
CA GLY A 68 4.77 -0.31 -8.87
C GLY A 68 3.79 0.18 -9.92
N THR A 69 3.02 -0.77 -10.46
CA THR A 69 1.95 -0.47 -11.38
C THR A 69 0.69 -0.19 -10.59
N LEU A 70 0.20 1.05 -10.66
CA LEU A 70 -1.07 1.45 -10.08
C LEU A 70 -2.22 1.09 -11.03
N SER A 71 -3.22 0.40 -10.51
CA SER A 71 -4.40 -0.05 -11.27
C SER A 71 -5.69 0.24 -10.49
N GLU A 72 -6.82 0.32 -11.18
CA GLU A 72 -8.14 0.38 -10.53
C GLU A 72 -8.73 -1.02 -10.35
N GLN A 73 -9.17 -1.35 -9.13
CA GLN A 73 -9.91 -2.56 -8.83
C GLN A 73 -11.15 -2.19 -8.00
N GLY A 74 -12.35 -2.30 -8.59
CA GLY A 74 -13.61 -2.06 -7.87
C GLY A 74 -13.61 -0.74 -7.10
N HIS A 75 -13.18 0.34 -7.76
CA HIS A 75 -13.04 1.68 -7.18
C HIS A 75 -11.98 1.82 -6.07
N ARG A 76 -10.92 1.01 -6.10
CA ARG A 76 -9.73 1.20 -5.26
C ARG A 76 -8.50 1.33 -6.14
N ALA A 77 -7.59 2.23 -5.77
CA ALA A 77 -6.27 2.30 -6.37
C ALA A 77 -5.40 1.21 -5.73
N VAL A 78 -4.87 0.31 -6.54
CA VAL A 78 -4.19 -0.92 -6.07
C VAL A 78 -2.85 -1.08 -6.76
N MET A 79 -1.83 -1.49 -6.01
CA MET A 79 -0.58 -2.03 -6.51
C MET A 79 -0.39 -3.46 -6.06
N PHE A 80 -0.08 -4.34 -6.99
CA PHE A 80 0.29 -5.73 -6.71
C PHE A 80 1.80 -5.88 -6.67
N ASP A 81 2.28 -6.57 -5.63
CA ASP A 81 3.68 -6.86 -5.37
C ASP A 81 4.61 -5.66 -5.64
N PRO A 82 4.30 -4.46 -5.11
CA PRO A 82 5.12 -3.28 -5.36
C PRO A 82 6.49 -3.44 -4.71
N ARG A 83 7.49 -2.82 -5.33
CA ARG A 83 8.78 -2.62 -4.69
C ARG A 83 8.63 -1.53 -3.63
N TYR A 84 9.18 -1.74 -2.45
CA TYR A 84 9.11 -0.77 -1.36
C TYR A 84 10.49 -0.52 -0.75
N GLU A 85 10.64 0.66 -0.17
CA GLU A 85 11.78 1.09 0.63
C GLU A 85 11.28 1.76 1.91
N ILE A 86 11.86 1.40 3.05
CA ILE A 86 11.49 1.95 4.35
C ILE A 86 12.23 3.28 4.54
N LEU A 87 11.48 4.37 4.66
CA LEU A 87 12.05 5.70 4.88
C LEU A 87 12.13 6.05 6.37
N GLY A 88 11.26 5.48 7.19
CA GLY A 88 11.28 5.64 8.64
C GLY A 88 10.08 4.97 9.30
N ALA A 89 10.25 4.53 10.54
CA ALA A 89 9.10 4.24 11.39
C ALA A 89 8.52 5.59 11.84
N GLY A 90 7.23 5.82 11.62
CA GLY A 90 6.58 7.07 12.03
C GLY A 90 6.94 7.39 13.47
N VAL A 91 7.59 8.53 13.66
CA VAL A 91 7.83 9.11 14.97
C VAL A 91 6.49 9.59 15.48
N GLU A 92 5.84 8.78 16.32
CA GLU A 92 4.84 9.31 17.25
C GLU A 92 5.61 10.13 18.30
N GLY A 93 5.64 11.45 18.12
CA GLY A 93 6.09 12.41 19.11
C GLY A 93 5.00 12.72 20.14
#